data_AF-A0A835YUH4-F1
#
_entry.id   AF-A0A835YUH4-F1
#
_cell.length_a   1.000
_cell.length_b   1.000
_cell.length_c   1.000
_cell.angle_alpha   90.00
_cell.angle_beta   90.00
_cell.angle_gamma   90.00
#
_symmetry.space_group_name_H-M   'P 1'
#
loop_
_entity.id
_entity.type
_entity.pdbx_description
1 polymer ?
#
loop_
_entity_poly.entity_id
_entity_poly.type
_entity_poly.pdbx_seq_one_letter_code
_entity_poly.pdbx_strand_id
1 'polypeptide(L)'
;MVQASGAAAAAGTDKPAAVAQQGGSKRVKKRRASAAAAAAAAAAAAWPDDQPRPCIVFLDSLSMHQEQRIAGYLRHYVQAEWKAAYPEAPPLTLSVRDLPLVKPRAPQQSNGCDCGVYVLQYAETLLRAWPEVTAAEVGDALGGCLGPRAFGEGDVSAKRVAMRALLLQHRWADAAVAELRWYVRGASVWPC
;
A
#
# COMPACT_ATOMS: atom_id res chain seq x y z
N MET A 1 -88.15 -7.83 27.57
CA MET A 1 -87.69 -7.28 28.85
C MET A 1 -86.20 -6.98 28.74
N VAL A 2 -85.86 -5.69 28.83
CA VAL A 2 -84.68 -5.12 29.52
C VAL A 2 -83.26 -5.50 29.04
N GLN A 3 -82.62 -4.53 28.36
CA GLN A 3 -81.25 -3.96 28.55
C GLN A 3 -80.01 -4.90 28.51
N ALA A 4 -78.80 -4.49 28.13
CA ALA A 4 -78.23 -3.29 27.50
C ALA A 4 -76.72 -3.54 27.25
N SER A 5 -76.13 -2.73 26.35
CA SER A 5 -74.75 -2.21 26.36
C SER A 5 -73.57 -3.19 26.21
N GLY A 6 -72.51 -2.92 25.44
CA GLY A 6 -72.12 -1.75 24.68
C GLY A 6 -70.72 -1.96 24.05
N ALA A 7 -70.58 -1.44 22.82
CA ALA A 7 -69.43 -0.81 22.16
C ALA A 7 -67.96 -1.13 22.56
N ALA A 8 -67.11 -1.46 21.58
CA ALA A 8 -66.01 -0.60 21.09
C ALA A 8 -65.29 -1.19 19.87
N ALA A 9 -64.81 -0.28 19.00
CA ALA A 9 -64.32 -0.47 17.64
C ALA A 9 -62.88 -0.99 17.51
N ALA A 10 -62.54 -1.54 16.33
CA ALA A 10 -61.51 -0.98 15.43
C ALA A 10 -61.29 -1.89 14.20
N ALA A 11 -61.24 -1.25 13.03
CA ALA A 11 -61.04 -1.87 11.72
C ALA A 11 -59.55 -1.92 11.33
N GLY A 12 -59.18 -2.99 10.61
CA GLY A 12 -58.25 -3.01 9.47
C GLY A 12 -56.75 -2.75 9.68
N THR A 13 -55.90 -3.69 9.29
CA THR A 13 -55.06 -3.62 8.07
C THR A 13 -54.04 -4.77 7.99
N ASP A 14 -53.72 -5.16 6.76
CA ASP A 14 -52.85 -6.25 6.32
C ASP A 14 -51.33 -6.13 6.64
N LYS A 15 -50.67 -7.30 6.69
CA LYS A 15 -49.25 -7.72 6.40
C LYS A 15 -48.18 -6.64 6.02
N PRO A 16 -46.84 -6.87 6.17
CA PRO A 16 -46.16 -8.18 6.30
C PRO A 16 -44.87 -8.26 7.17
N ALA A 17 -44.32 -9.48 7.20
CA ALA A 17 -43.05 -9.92 7.77
C ALA A 17 -41.83 -9.02 7.46
N ALA A 18 -41.09 -8.66 8.51
CA ALA A 18 -39.78 -8.04 8.41
C ALA A 18 -38.70 -9.08 8.11
N VAL A 19 -38.16 -9.00 6.90
CA VAL A 19 -36.98 -9.73 6.41
C VAL A 19 -35.72 -9.17 7.07
N ALA A 20 -34.94 -10.04 7.69
CA ALA A 20 -33.57 -9.75 8.12
C ALA A 20 -32.65 -9.53 6.91
N GLN A 21 -32.07 -8.34 6.78
CA GLN A 21 -30.98 -8.06 5.83
C GLN A 21 -29.89 -7.20 6.48
N GLN A 22 -28.87 -7.86 7.07
CA GLN A 22 -27.54 -7.27 7.25
C GLN A 22 -26.48 -8.39 7.10
N GLY A 23 -25.88 -8.49 5.91
CA GLY A 23 -24.83 -9.50 5.65
C GLY A 23 -24.10 -9.43 4.30
N GLY A 24 -24.50 -8.56 3.37
CA GLY A 24 -24.00 -8.59 1.98
C GLY A 24 -22.66 -7.90 1.69
N SER A 25 -22.38 -6.76 2.33
CA SER A 25 -21.27 -5.88 1.90
C SER A 25 -19.87 -6.46 2.11
N LYS A 26 -19.64 -7.20 3.20
CA LYS A 26 -18.32 -7.78 3.50
C LYS A 26 -17.96 -8.91 2.52
N ARG A 27 -18.94 -9.74 2.14
CA ARG A 27 -18.73 -10.92 1.27
C ARG A 27 -18.52 -10.53 -0.19
N VAL A 28 -19.21 -9.48 -0.68
CA VAL A 28 -19.03 -8.96 -2.05
C VAL A 28 -17.67 -8.27 -2.20
N LYS A 29 -17.22 -7.49 -1.21
CA LYS A 29 -15.86 -6.91 -1.21
C LYS A 29 -14.76 -7.99 -1.25
N LYS A 30 -14.90 -9.05 -0.45
CA LYS A 30 -13.95 -10.18 -0.41
C LYS A 30 -13.78 -10.87 -1.76
N ARG A 31 -14.88 -11.10 -2.49
CA ARG A 31 -14.86 -11.75 -3.82
C ARG A 31 -14.21 -10.89 -4.91
N ARG A 32 -14.37 -9.57 -4.85
CA ARG A 32 -13.75 -8.65 -5.83
C ARG A 32 -12.24 -8.52 -5.60
N ALA A 33 -11.80 -8.47 -4.33
CA ALA A 33 -10.38 -8.46 -3.99
C ALA A 33 -9.68 -9.76 -4.42
N SER A 34 -10.31 -10.93 -4.19
CA SER A 34 -9.74 -12.21 -4.65
C SER A 34 -9.71 -12.34 -6.18
N ALA A 35 -10.70 -11.78 -6.89
CA ALA A 35 -10.72 -11.78 -8.34
C ALA A 35 -9.64 -10.86 -8.94
N ALA A 36 -9.35 -9.73 -8.29
CA ALA A 36 -8.31 -8.80 -8.74
C ALA A 36 -6.89 -9.33 -8.51
N ALA A 37 -6.65 -10.01 -7.38
CA ALA A 37 -5.40 -10.73 -7.14
C ALA A 37 -5.21 -11.89 -8.14
N ALA A 38 -6.30 -12.61 -8.46
CA ALA A 38 -6.28 -13.62 -9.51
C ALA A 38 -6.06 -13.01 -10.90
N ALA A 39 -6.56 -11.81 -11.18
CA ALA A 39 -6.33 -11.10 -12.44
C ALA A 39 -4.90 -10.58 -12.57
N ALA A 40 -4.29 -10.13 -11.46
CA ALA A 40 -2.88 -9.78 -11.40
C ALA A 40 -1.98 -11.01 -11.62
N ALA A 41 -2.28 -12.13 -10.97
CA ALA A 41 -1.59 -13.40 -11.20
C ALA A 41 -1.82 -13.94 -12.62
N ALA A 42 -3.02 -13.75 -13.20
CA ALA A 42 -3.31 -14.12 -14.58
C ALA A 42 -2.63 -13.20 -15.61
N ALA A 43 -2.46 -11.91 -15.29
CA ALA A 43 -1.68 -10.98 -16.11
C ALA A 43 -0.18 -11.29 -16.05
N ALA A 44 0.32 -11.74 -14.90
CA ALA A 44 1.67 -12.26 -14.76
C ALA A 44 1.86 -13.60 -15.49
N ALA A 45 0.87 -14.49 -15.42
CA ALA A 45 0.83 -15.73 -16.20
C ALA A 45 0.65 -15.50 -17.71
N ALA A 46 0.35 -14.27 -18.13
CA ALA A 46 0.30 -13.88 -19.54
C ALA A 46 1.67 -13.42 -20.07
N TRP A 47 2.72 -13.35 -19.23
CA TRP A 47 4.08 -13.14 -19.72
C TRP A 47 4.57 -14.43 -20.41
N PRO A 48 4.87 -14.38 -21.72
CA PRO A 48 5.20 -15.57 -22.51
C PRO A 48 6.63 -16.08 -22.27
N ASP A 49 7.46 -15.30 -21.58
CA ASP A 49 8.87 -15.56 -21.32
C ASP A 49 9.24 -15.21 -19.86
N ASP A 50 10.37 -15.75 -19.39
CA ASP A 50 10.93 -15.47 -18.06
C ASP A 50 11.84 -14.22 -18.08
N GLN A 51 11.58 -13.27 -18.98
CA GLN A 51 12.37 -12.04 -19.04
C GLN A 51 11.94 -11.08 -17.92
N PRO A 52 12.88 -10.33 -17.32
CA PRO A 52 12.56 -9.26 -16.39
C PRO A 52 11.68 -8.21 -17.08
N ARG A 53 10.57 -7.83 -16.44
CA ARG A 53 9.61 -6.88 -17.02
C ARG A 53 9.17 -5.83 -16.00
N PRO A 54 8.82 -4.62 -16.48
CA PRO A 54 8.35 -3.56 -15.59
C PRO A 54 7.06 -3.98 -14.90
N CYS A 55 6.92 -3.66 -13.62
CA CYS A 55 5.71 -3.91 -12.85
C CYS A 55 5.51 -2.85 -11.77
N ILE A 56 4.33 -2.84 -11.15
CA ILE A 56 4.03 -2.06 -9.95
C ILE A 56 4.02 -3.03 -8.77
N VAL A 57 4.99 -2.90 -7.86
CA VAL A 57 5.01 -3.67 -6.61
C VAL A 57 4.18 -2.94 -5.56
N PHE A 58 3.20 -3.62 -4.97
CA PHE A 58 2.29 -3.07 -3.97
C PHE A 58 2.58 -3.64 -2.58
N LEU A 59 3.06 -2.78 -1.69
CA LEU A 59 3.44 -3.11 -0.32
C LEU A 59 2.58 -2.30 0.65
N ASP A 60 1.71 -2.99 1.38
CA ASP A 60 0.78 -2.39 2.35
C ASP A 60 0.71 -3.28 3.60
N SER A 61 1.36 -2.82 4.68
CA SER A 61 1.45 -3.56 5.94
C SER A 61 0.10 -3.73 6.64
N LEU A 62 -0.88 -2.87 6.34
CA LEU A 62 -2.22 -2.89 6.94
C LEU A 62 -3.28 -3.51 6.03
N SER A 63 -2.99 -3.66 4.73
CA SER A 63 -3.96 -4.12 3.73
C SER A 63 -5.27 -3.32 3.74
N MET A 64 -5.17 -2.01 3.93
CA MET A 64 -6.32 -1.09 4.01
C MET A 64 -6.51 -0.26 2.74
N HIS A 65 -5.52 -0.24 1.84
CA HIS A 65 -5.55 0.58 0.64
C HIS A 65 -6.14 -0.16 -0.57
N GLN A 66 -6.73 0.59 -1.50
CA GLN A 66 -7.32 0.04 -2.72
C GLN A 66 -6.24 -0.12 -3.80
N GLU A 67 -5.61 -1.29 -3.84
CA GLU A 67 -4.41 -1.53 -4.65
C GLU A 67 -4.66 -1.34 -6.15
N GLN A 68 -5.81 -1.78 -6.67
CA GLN A 68 -6.15 -1.66 -8.09
C GLN A 68 -6.40 -0.22 -8.51
N ARG A 69 -7.00 0.58 -7.62
CA ARG A 69 -7.26 2.00 -7.88
C ARG A 69 -5.94 2.77 -7.94
N ILE A 70 -5.04 2.49 -7.00
CA ILE A 70 -3.69 3.08 -6.97
C ILE A 70 -2.91 2.67 -8.22
N ALA A 71 -2.93 1.39 -8.60
CA ALA A 71 -2.27 0.91 -9.81
C ALA A 71 -2.81 1.58 -11.09
N GLY A 72 -4.12 1.83 -11.15
CA GLY A 72 -4.73 2.61 -12.23
C GLY A 72 -4.17 4.03 -12.32
N TYR A 73 -4.11 4.74 -11.19
CA TYR A 73 -3.54 6.08 -11.13
C TYR A 73 -2.06 6.11 -11.53
N LEU A 74 -1.26 5.14 -11.09
CA LEU A 74 0.15 5.05 -11.46
C LEU A 74 0.33 4.82 -12.96
N ARG A 75 -0.46 3.95 -13.60
CA ARG A 75 -0.42 3.78 -15.05
C ARG A 75 -0.77 5.08 -15.78
N HIS A 76 -1.80 5.80 -15.34
CA HIS A 76 -2.15 7.09 -15.95
C HIS A 76 -1.06 8.14 -15.77
N TYR A 77 -0.45 8.19 -14.58
CA TYR A 77 0.67 9.07 -14.28
C TYR A 77 1.86 8.82 -15.22
N VAL A 78 2.28 7.56 -15.37
CA VAL A 78 3.40 7.21 -16.27
C VAL A 78 3.10 7.57 -17.73
N GLN A 79 1.86 7.37 -18.19
CA GLN A 79 1.46 7.77 -19.54
C GLN A 79 1.50 9.30 -19.73
N ALA A 80 1.12 10.06 -18.70
CA ALA A 80 1.19 11.53 -18.72
C ALA A 80 2.64 12.03 -18.71
N GLU A 81 3.50 11.45 -17.88
CA GLU A 81 4.94 11.74 -17.85
C GLU A 81 5.60 11.42 -19.19
N TRP A 82 5.27 10.28 -19.81
CA TRP A 82 5.77 9.93 -21.14
C TRP A 82 5.42 11.00 -22.18
N LYS A 83 4.15 11.44 -22.22
CA LYS A 83 3.69 12.49 -23.14
C LYS A 83 4.41 13.82 -22.90
N ALA A 84 4.71 14.16 -21.64
CA ALA A 84 5.40 15.40 -21.30
C ALA A 84 6.90 15.34 -21.65
N ALA A 85 7.55 14.22 -21.37
CA ALA A 85 8.97 14.01 -21.63
C ALA A 85 9.28 13.80 -23.13
N TYR A 86 8.35 13.21 -23.87
CA TYR A 86 8.52 12.86 -25.28
C TYR A 86 7.33 13.32 -26.15
N PRO A 87 7.20 14.63 -26.43
CA PRO A 87 6.05 15.17 -27.17
C PRO A 87 5.90 14.61 -28.60
N GLU A 88 7.02 14.29 -29.24
CA GLU A 88 7.09 13.77 -30.61
C GLU A 88 6.99 12.23 -30.68
N ALA A 89 7.05 11.54 -29.54
CA ALA A 89 6.95 10.09 -29.51
C ALA A 89 5.48 9.65 -29.64
N PRO A 90 5.24 8.43 -30.15
CA PRO A 90 3.89 7.85 -30.15
C PRO A 90 3.29 7.80 -28.73
N PRO A 91 1.97 7.97 -28.60
CA PRO A 91 1.30 7.85 -27.30
C PRO A 91 1.55 6.49 -26.66
N LEU A 92 2.10 6.50 -25.44
CA LEU A 92 2.24 5.30 -24.63
C LEU A 92 0.88 4.92 -24.04
N THR A 93 0.41 3.70 -24.30
CA THR A 93 -0.78 3.13 -23.67
C THR A 93 -0.36 1.98 -22.76
N LEU A 94 -0.62 2.10 -21.46
CA LEU A 94 -0.26 1.08 -20.47
C LEU A 94 -1.49 0.35 -19.94
N SER A 95 -1.55 -0.95 -20.20
CA SER A 95 -2.58 -1.84 -19.66
C SER A 95 -2.09 -2.61 -18.43
N VAL A 96 -2.98 -3.45 -17.87
CA VAL A 96 -2.63 -4.39 -16.79
C VAL A 96 -1.61 -5.44 -17.25
N ARG A 97 -1.50 -5.71 -18.56
CA ARG A 97 -0.51 -6.65 -19.09
C ARG A 97 0.88 -6.03 -19.23
N ASP A 98 0.93 -4.77 -19.64
CA ASP A 98 2.19 -4.05 -19.90
C ASP A 98 2.87 -3.62 -18.60
N LEU A 99 2.07 -3.22 -17.60
CA LEU A 99 2.55 -2.84 -16.28
C LEU A 99 1.66 -3.49 -15.21
N PRO A 100 1.84 -4.79 -14.91
CA PRO A 100 1.02 -5.50 -13.96
C PRO A 100 1.26 -5.04 -12.53
N LEU A 101 0.24 -5.23 -11.68
CA LEU A 101 0.35 -5.02 -10.25
C LEU A 101 0.78 -6.33 -9.59
N VAL A 102 1.87 -6.31 -8.83
CA VAL A 102 2.40 -7.45 -8.07
C VAL A 102 2.19 -7.17 -6.59
N LYS A 103 1.56 -8.09 -5.87
CA LYS A 103 1.33 -7.97 -4.43
C LYS A 103 2.01 -9.12 -3.69
N PRO A 104 3.25 -8.92 -3.21
CA PRO A 104 3.97 -9.88 -2.38
C PRO A 104 3.19 -10.26 -1.13
N ARG A 105 3.42 -11.47 -0.62
CA ARG A 105 2.96 -11.86 0.72
C ARG A 105 3.90 -11.31 1.79
N ALA A 106 4.10 -9.99 1.78
CA ALA A 106 5.03 -9.32 2.69
C ALA A 106 4.56 -9.39 4.15
N PRO A 107 5.48 -9.26 5.13
CA PRO A 107 5.13 -9.20 6.54
C PRO A 107 4.11 -8.09 6.81
N GLN A 108 3.06 -8.38 7.57
CA GLN A 108 1.99 -7.43 7.90
C GLN A 108 2.12 -6.96 9.35
N GLN A 109 1.72 -5.72 9.61
CA GLN A 109 1.79 -5.15 10.94
C GLN A 109 0.56 -5.51 11.76
N SER A 110 0.77 -5.74 13.05
CA SER A 110 -0.32 -5.99 14.01
C SER A 110 -0.88 -4.72 14.65
N ASN A 111 -0.14 -3.62 14.61
CA ASN A 111 -0.48 -2.35 15.28
C ASN A 111 -0.86 -1.23 14.28
N GLY A 112 -1.33 -0.09 14.79
CA GLY A 112 -1.76 1.05 13.98
C GLY A 112 -0.71 2.15 13.74
N CYS A 113 0.49 2.03 14.30
CA CYS A 113 1.48 3.13 14.32
C CYS A 113 2.76 2.84 13.52
N ASP A 114 3.01 1.59 13.12
CA ASP A 114 4.28 1.20 12.52
C ASP A 114 4.32 1.21 10.99
N CYS A 115 3.28 1.70 10.29
CA CYS A 115 3.22 1.63 8.83
C CYS A 115 4.41 2.31 8.16
N GLY A 116 4.88 3.44 8.70
CA GLY A 116 6.11 4.09 8.23
C GLY A 116 7.38 3.26 8.44
N VAL A 117 7.47 2.51 9.56
CA VAL A 117 8.61 1.64 9.83
C VAL A 117 8.62 0.44 8.88
N TYR A 118 7.45 -0.14 8.61
CA TYR A 118 7.30 -1.22 7.62
C TYR A 118 7.68 -0.76 6.21
N VAL A 119 7.29 0.45 5.79
CA VAL A 119 7.72 1.04 4.51
C VAL A 119 9.25 1.06 4.40
N LEU A 120 9.93 1.54 5.45
CA LEU A 120 11.40 1.58 5.47
C LEU A 120 12.01 0.17 5.49
N GLN A 121 11.35 -0.80 6.12
CA GLN A 121 11.82 -2.19 6.13
C GLN A 121 11.67 -2.85 4.77
N TYR A 122 10.54 -2.64 4.08
CA TYR A 122 10.37 -3.14 2.72
C TYR A 122 11.37 -2.50 1.76
N ALA A 123 11.57 -1.17 1.84
CA ALA A 123 12.51 -0.47 0.98
C ALA A 123 13.94 -0.99 1.18
N GLU A 124 14.39 -1.16 2.42
CA GLU A 124 15.71 -1.73 2.70
C GLU A 124 15.84 -3.16 2.19
N THR A 125 14.80 -3.98 2.34
CA THR A 125 14.79 -5.36 1.86
C THR A 125 14.91 -5.43 0.33
N LEU A 126 14.14 -4.58 -0.37
CA LEU A 126 14.21 -4.45 -1.83
C LEU A 126 15.57 -3.93 -2.31
N LEU A 127 16.14 -2.92 -1.63
CA LEU A 127 17.44 -2.36 -2.01
C LEU A 127 18.58 -3.35 -1.78
N ARG A 128 18.48 -4.23 -0.77
CA ARG A 128 19.49 -5.27 -0.50
C ARG A 128 19.41 -6.44 -1.47
N ALA A 129 18.19 -6.86 -1.83
CA ALA A 129 17.97 -8.02 -2.69
C ALA A 129 18.01 -7.66 -4.18
N TRP A 130 17.53 -6.46 -4.53
CA TRP A 130 17.36 -5.96 -5.90
C TRP A 130 16.83 -7.03 -6.87
N PRO A 131 15.62 -7.59 -6.61
CA PRO A 131 15.12 -8.76 -7.35
C PRO A 131 14.79 -8.41 -8.81
N GLU A 132 15.04 -9.36 -9.71
CA GLU A 132 14.67 -9.26 -11.13
C GLU A 132 13.25 -9.76 -11.34
N VAL A 133 12.27 -8.86 -11.46
CA VAL A 133 10.87 -9.29 -11.53
C VAL A 133 10.54 -10.01 -12.85
N THR A 134 10.56 -11.34 -12.82
CA THR A 134 10.16 -12.24 -13.92
C THR A 134 8.77 -12.85 -13.71
N ALA A 135 8.25 -13.58 -14.70
CA ALA A 135 6.94 -14.24 -14.61
C ALA A 135 6.90 -15.25 -13.45
N ALA A 136 8.00 -15.99 -13.25
CA ALA A 136 8.16 -16.93 -12.15
C ALA A 136 8.21 -16.22 -10.79
N GLU A 137 8.94 -15.10 -10.70
CA GLU A 137 9.04 -14.33 -9.45
C GLU A 137 7.73 -13.65 -9.05
N VAL A 138 6.92 -13.22 -10.01
CA VAL A 138 5.58 -12.70 -9.75
C VAL A 138 4.65 -13.81 -9.25
N GLY A 139 4.78 -15.03 -9.79
CA GLY A 139 4.06 -16.22 -9.34
C GLY A 139 4.38 -16.63 -7.89
N ASP A 140 5.65 -16.51 -7.48
CA ASP A 140 6.11 -16.69 -6.10
C ASP A 140 6.02 -15.41 -5.24
N ALA A 141 5.49 -14.33 -5.81
CA ALA A 141 5.22 -13.06 -5.15
C ALA A 141 6.46 -12.42 -4.49
N LEU A 142 7.59 -12.38 -5.21
CA LEU A 142 8.90 -11.92 -4.72
C LEU A 142 9.35 -12.66 -3.44
N GLY A 143 8.96 -13.94 -3.31
CA GLY A 143 9.06 -14.74 -2.08
C GLY A 143 10.46 -14.83 -1.49
N GLY A 144 11.50 -14.80 -2.33
CA GLY A 144 12.91 -14.82 -1.91
C GLY A 144 13.33 -13.63 -1.04
N CYS A 145 12.73 -12.45 -1.23
CA CYS A 145 13.07 -11.25 -0.46
C CYS A 145 11.90 -10.67 0.34
N LEU A 146 10.66 -10.74 -0.14
CA LEU A 146 9.48 -10.11 0.45
C LEU A 146 8.45 -11.13 0.92
N GLY A 147 8.88 -12.34 1.27
CA GLY A 147 8.01 -13.36 1.85
C GLY A 147 7.55 -13.01 3.28
N PRO A 148 6.57 -13.75 3.85
CA PRO A 148 6.01 -13.48 5.17
C PRO A 148 7.01 -13.53 6.33
N ARG A 149 8.18 -14.11 6.09
CA ARG A 149 9.28 -14.28 7.05
C ARG A 149 10.48 -13.40 6.73
N ALA A 150 10.35 -12.43 5.83
CA ALA A 150 11.43 -11.52 5.46
C ALA A 150 11.95 -10.73 6.68
N PHE A 151 11.07 -10.40 7.62
CA PHE A 151 11.37 -9.81 8.91
C PHE A 151 10.18 -9.96 9.85
N GLY A 152 10.41 -9.79 11.16
CA GLY A 152 9.38 -9.84 12.20
C GLY A 152 9.27 -8.56 13.03
N GLU A 153 8.33 -8.55 13.97
CA GLU A 153 8.08 -7.40 14.86
C GLU A 153 9.31 -7.00 15.71
N GLY A 154 10.19 -7.96 15.99
CA GLY A 154 11.48 -7.71 16.65
C GLY A 154 12.40 -6.83 15.80
N ASP A 155 12.49 -7.11 14.50
CA ASP A 155 13.29 -6.31 13.55
C ASP A 155 12.71 -4.90 13.40
N VAL A 156 11.38 -4.78 13.34
CA VAL A 156 10.68 -3.48 13.29
C VAL A 156 10.97 -2.67 14.56
N SER A 157 10.97 -3.32 15.72
CA SER A 157 11.32 -2.69 17.00
C SER A 157 12.78 -2.24 17.03
N ALA A 158 13.70 -3.10 16.61
CA ALA A 158 15.12 -2.76 16.49
C ALA A 158 15.34 -1.59 15.52
N LYS A 159 14.58 -1.54 14.42
CA LYS A 159 14.66 -0.46 13.44
C LYS A 159 14.22 0.89 14.00
N ARG A 160 13.19 0.94 14.86
CA ARG A 160 12.85 2.17 15.60
C ARG A 160 14.01 2.69 16.42
N VAL A 161 14.68 1.80 17.15
CA VAL A 161 15.85 2.14 17.97
C VAL A 161 16.99 2.65 17.09
N ALA A 162 17.28 1.95 15.98
CA ALA A 162 18.33 2.33 15.04
C ALA A 162 18.05 3.70 14.39
N MET A 163 16.83 3.95 13.92
CA MET A 163 16.44 5.26 13.37
C MET A 163 16.61 6.37 14.39
N ARG A 164 16.20 6.15 15.66
CA ARG A 164 16.40 7.13 16.73
C ARG A 164 17.89 7.41 16.96
N ALA A 165 18.72 6.38 16.99
CA ALA A 165 20.16 6.53 17.15
C ALA A 165 20.77 7.35 16.01
N LEU A 166 20.43 7.04 14.75
CA LEU A 166 20.89 7.79 13.58
C LEU A 166 20.47 9.25 13.64
N LEU A 167 19.20 9.54 13.97
CA LEU A 167 18.72 10.91 14.09
C LEU A 167 19.46 11.71 15.17
N LEU A 168 19.78 11.09 16.31
CA LEU A 168 20.55 11.74 17.37
C LEU A 168 22.00 11.98 16.95
N GLN A 169 22.64 11.01 16.29
CA GLN A 169 23.99 11.14 15.77
C GLN A 169 24.09 12.29 14.76
N HIS A 170 23.17 12.36 13.79
CA HIS A 170 23.20 13.41 12.77
C HIS A 170 22.76 14.77 13.28
N ARG A 171 21.82 14.85 14.23
CA ARG A 171 21.48 16.11 14.92
C ARG A 171 22.71 16.72 15.59
N TRP A 172 23.55 15.88 16.21
CA TRP A 172 24.76 16.36 16.90
C TRP A 172 25.90 16.64 15.93
N ALA A 173 26.00 15.90 14.82
CA ALA A 173 26.91 16.23 13.74
C ALA A 173 26.60 17.60 13.13
N ASP A 174 25.32 17.93 12.91
CA ASP A 174 24.93 19.24 12.36
C ASP A 174 25.16 20.39 13.37
N ALA A 175 24.96 20.16 14.66
CA ALA A 175 25.30 21.14 15.70
C ALA A 175 26.82 21.40 15.78
N ALA A 176 27.64 20.35 15.69
CA ALA A 176 29.10 20.47 15.65
C ALA A 176 29.59 21.16 14.36
N VAL A 177 28.95 20.88 13.22
CA VAL A 177 29.25 21.54 11.93
C VAL A 177 28.78 23.01 11.92
N ALA A 178 27.69 23.34 12.62
CA ALA A 178 27.23 24.72 12.80
C ALA A 178 28.20 25.54 13.67
N GLU A 179 28.70 24.97 14.77
CA GLU A 179 29.75 25.56 15.63
C GLU A 179 31.06 25.78 14.84
N LEU A 180 31.50 24.79 14.06
CA LEU A 180 32.66 24.92 13.17
C LEU A 180 32.46 25.96 12.06
N ARG A 181 31.25 26.07 11.49
CA ARG A 181 30.92 27.11 10.49
C ARG A 181 30.89 28.51 11.05
N TRP A 182 30.59 28.68 12.35
CA TRP A 182 30.77 29.93 13.08
C TRP A 182 32.26 30.23 13.28
N TYR A 183 33.05 29.25 13.72
CA TYR A 183 34.48 29.42 13.94
C TYR A 183 35.26 29.78 12.66
N VAL A 184 34.93 29.18 11.52
CA VAL A 184 35.57 29.46 10.23
C VAL A 184 35.12 30.80 9.61
N ARG A 185 33.94 31.33 9.96
CA ARG A 185 33.46 32.65 9.49
C ARG A 185 33.67 33.80 10.48
N GLY A 186 34.05 33.52 11.73
CA GLY A 186 34.32 34.51 12.77
C GLY A 186 35.78 34.99 12.85
N ALA A 187 36.69 34.44 12.04
CA ALA A 187 38.11 34.79 12.08
C ALA A 187 38.48 35.98 11.16
N SER A 188 37.53 36.87 10.85
CA SER A 188 37.80 38.04 10.02
C SER A 188 37.08 39.28 10.55
N VAL A 189 37.90 40.19 11.06
CA VAL A 189 37.66 41.62 11.29
C VAL A 189 36.89 41.98 12.58
N TRP A 190 37.66 42.33 13.61
CA TRP A 190 37.25 43.37 14.56
C TRP A 190 37.78 44.71 14.06
N PRO A 191 36.93 45.75 13.90
CA PRO A 191 37.36 47.12 14.04
C PRO A 191 36.85 47.71 15.36
N CYS A 192 37.69 48.58 15.93
CA CYS A 192 37.48 49.40 17.13
C CYS A 192 36.22 50.28 17.07
#